data_AF-A0A8J3FXL9-F1
#
_entry.id   AF-A0A8J3FXL9-F1
#
_cell.length_a   1.000
_cell.length_b   1.000
_cell.length_c   1.000
_cell.angle_alpha   90.00
_cell.angle_beta   90.00
_cell.angle_gamma   90.00
#
_symmetry.space_group_name_H-M   'P 1'
#
loop_
_entity.id
_entity.type
_entity.pdbx_description
1 polymer ?
#
loop_
_entity_poly.entity_id
_entity_poly.type
_entity_poly.pdbx_seq_one_letter_code
_entity_poly.pdbx_strand_id
1 'polypeptide(L)'
;MKQKFPCPCCGYLVWDYPDGTFEICDICLWQDDPIQKNEPNYSGGANDVSLNKAKENFKKYGVCEERFIGAGRRPYQNELPTSNQNE
;
A
#
# COMPACT_ATOMS: atom_id res chain seq x y z
N MET A 1 -3.76 -22.34 0.39
CA MET A 1 -4.17 -20.92 0.43
C MET A 1 -3.26 -20.16 -0.53
N LYS A 2 -3.79 -19.30 -1.40
CA LYS A 2 -2.95 -18.48 -2.28
C LYS A 2 -2.11 -17.53 -1.42
N GLN A 3 -0.83 -17.41 -1.75
CA GLN A 3 0.05 -16.42 -1.13
C GLN A 3 -0.42 -15.02 -1.56
N LYS A 4 -0.60 -14.12 -0.59
CA LYS A 4 -0.89 -12.71 -0.84
C LYS A 4 0.40 -11.90 -0.74
N PHE A 5 0.48 -10.79 -1.46
CA PHE A 5 1.64 -9.90 -1.48
C PHE A 5 1.32 -8.56 -0.79
N PRO A 6 2.32 -7.93 -0.15
CA PRO A 6 2.11 -6.72 0.60
C PRO A 6 1.92 -5.50 -0.30
N CYS A 7 1.00 -4.62 0.08
CA CYS A 7 0.95 -3.28 -0.49
C CYS A 7 2.24 -2.53 -0.14
N PRO A 8 2.93 -1.90 -1.11
CA PRO A 8 4.20 -1.22 -0.84
C PRO A 8 4.05 0.01 0.08
N CYS A 9 2.84 0.57 0.18
CA CYS A 9 2.53 1.70 1.06
C CYS A 9 2.27 1.25 2.51
N CYS A 10 1.26 0.40 2.75
CA CYS A 10 0.82 0.05 4.11
C CYS A 10 1.37 -1.28 4.65
N GLY A 11 1.96 -2.13 3.80
CA GLY A 11 2.56 -3.41 4.19
C GLY A 11 1.57 -4.57 4.39
N TYR A 12 0.26 -4.33 4.42
CA TYR A 12 -0.76 -5.38 4.51
C TYR A 12 -0.83 -6.25 3.25
N LEU A 13 -1.15 -7.53 3.44
CA LEU A 13 -1.19 -8.56 2.41
C LEU A 13 -2.52 -8.52 1.64
N VAL A 14 -2.59 -7.70 0.59
CA VAL A 14 -3.83 -7.44 -0.17
C VAL A 14 -3.81 -8.01 -1.60
N TRP A 15 -2.65 -8.24 -2.20
CA TRP A 15 -2.54 -8.57 -3.63
C TRP A 15 -2.43 -10.05 -3.92
N ASP A 16 -3.05 -10.50 -5.01
CA ASP A 16 -2.86 -11.87 -5.52
C ASP A 16 -1.58 -12.03 -6.36
N TYR A 17 -0.95 -10.93 -6.76
CA TYR A 17 0.28 -10.88 -7.55
C TYR A 17 1.29 -9.87 -6.96
N PRO A 18 2.61 -10.04 -7.19
CA PRO A 18 3.65 -9.24 -6.55
C PRO A 18 3.78 -7.80 -7.07
N ASP A 19 3.39 -7.52 -8.31
CA ASP A 19 3.46 -6.21 -8.96
C ASP A 19 2.60 -6.13 -10.22
N GLY A 20 2.44 -4.89 -10.70
CA GLY A 20 1.81 -4.61 -11.98
C GLY A 20 0.33 -4.95 -11.99
N THR A 21 -0.31 -5.00 -10.81
CA THR A 21 -1.75 -5.27 -10.73
C THR A 21 -2.57 -4.07 -11.16
N PHE A 22 -2.01 -2.86 -11.00
CA PHE A 22 -2.72 -1.59 -11.15
C PHE A 22 -3.96 -1.47 -10.26
N GLU A 23 -4.09 -2.35 -9.25
CA GLU A 23 -5.19 -2.38 -8.29
C GLU A 23 -5.00 -1.30 -7.21
N ILE A 24 -6.09 -0.87 -6.60
CA ILE A 24 -6.11 0.11 -5.51
C ILE A 24 -6.25 -0.63 -4.17
N CYS A 25 -5.44 -0.25 -3.19
CA CYS A 25 -5.42 -0.93 -1.90
C CYS A 25 -6.60 -0.46 -1.07
N ASP A 26 -7.60 -1.30 -0.80
CA ASP A 26 -8.77 -0.87 -0.02
C ASP A 26 -8.42 -0.32 1.38
N ILE A 27 -7.26 -0.69 1.92
CA ILE A 27 -6.82 -0.26 3.26
C ILE A 27 -6.26 1.17 3.21
N CYS A 28 -5.28 1.44 2.35
CA CYS A 28 -4.58 2.74 2.32
C CYS A 28 -4.90 3.59 1.08
N LEU A 29 -5.60 3.04 0.10
CA LEU A 29 -5.94 3.61 -1.20
C LEU A 29 -4.75 3.91 -2.13
N TRP A 30 -3.58 3.32 -1.89
CA TRP A 30 -2.46 3.33 -2.83
C TRP A 30 -2.79 2.48 -4.07
N GLN A 31 -2.63 3.04 -5.27
CA GLN A 31 -2.68 2.28 -6.52
C GLN A 31 -1.32 1.65 -6.82
N ASP A 32 -1.30 0.35 -7.15
CA ASP A 32 -0.07 -0.35 -7.52
C ASP A 32 0.50 0.18 -8.83
N ASP A 33 1.53 1.01 -8.70
CA ASP A 33 2.22 1.67 -9.81
C ASP A 33 3.68 1.16 -9.84
N PRO A 34 4.07 0.39 -10.87
CA PRO A 34 5.44 -0.12 -10.99
C PRO A 34 6.52 0.97 -11.07
N ILE A 35 6.22 2.14 -11.63
CA ILE A 35 7.16 3.26 -11.72
C ILE A 35 7.37 3.83 -10.32
N GLN A 36 6.31 4.15 -9.58
CA GLN A 36 6.42 4.68 -8.22
C GLN A 36 6.93 3.63 -7.21
N LYS A 37 6.77 2.33 -7.49
CA LYS A 37 7.41 1.26 -6.73
C LYS A 37 8.93 1.24 -6.95
N ASN A 38 9.39 1.36 -8.20
CA ASN A 38 10.81 1.35 -8.56
C ASN A 38 11.53 2.68 -8.26
N GLU A 39 10.79 3.79 -8.30
CA GLU A 39 11.27 5.13 -7.97
C GLU A 39 10.45 5.73 -6.82
N PRO A 40 10.72 5.36 -5.55
CA PRO A 40 9.84 5.69 -4.41
C PRO A 40 9.71 7.18 -4.06
N ASN A 41 10.51 8.04 -4.70
CA ASN A 41 10.44 9.50 -4.58
C ASN A 41 9.74 10.17 -5.79
N TYR A 42 9.44 9.42 -6.85
CA TYR A 42 8.68 9.91 -8.00
C TYR A 42 7.22 10.19 -7.60
N SER A 43 6.72 11.37 -7.94
CA SER A 43 5.39 11.86 -7.61
C SER A 43 4.66 12.33 -8.88
N GLY A 44 3.33 12.42 -8.82
CA GLY A 44 2.51 12.78 -9.98
C GLY A 44 2.31 11.66 -11.01
N GLY A 45 2.42 10.40 -10.58
CA GLY A 45 2.10 9.21 -11.38
C GLY A 45 0.63 8.80 -11.21
N ALA A 46 0.35 7.50 -11.05
CA ALA A 46 -0.98 7.04 -10.68
C ALA A 46 -1.43 7.57 -9.30
N ASN A 47 -0.48 7.80 -8.40
CA ASN A 47 -0.69 8.45 -7.11
C ASN A 47 -0.09 9.87 -7.15
N ASP A 48 -0.78 10.85 -6.58
CA ASP A 48 -0.36 12.26 -6.59
C ASP A 48 0.95 12.43 -5.81
N VAL A 49 1.09 11.68 -4.70
CA VAL A 49 2.28 11.66 -3.86
C VAL A 49 3.24 10.52 -4.21
N SER A 50 4.49 10.64 -3.81
CA SER A 50 5.47 9.55 -3.94
C SER A 50 5.20 8.40 -2.97
N LEU A 51 5.73 7.20 -3.25
CA LEU A 51 5.56 6.05 -2.37
C LEU A 51 6.11 6.30 -0.96
N ASN A 52 7.24 6.99 -0.83
CA ASN A 52 7.77 7.36 0.48
C ASN A 52 6.84 8.32 1.21
N LYS A 53 6.27 9.30 0.51
CA LYS A 53 5.30 10.21 1.10
C LYS A 53 4.01 9.49 1.50
N ALA A 54 3.56 8.54 0.68
CA ALA A 54 2.41 7.70 0.99
C ALA A 54 2.63 6.86 2.25
N LYS A 55 3.82 6.29 2.47
CA LYS A 55 4.17 5.59 3.71
C LYS A 55 4.11 6.49 4.94
N GLU A 56 4.57 7.74 4.84
CA GLU A 56 4.44 8.74 5.91
C GLU A 56 2.97 9.07 6.19
N ASN A 57 2.21 9.36 5.14
CA ASN A 57 0.78 9.66 5.23
C ASN A 57 0.01 8.51 5.86
N PHE A 58 0.32 7.26 5.47
CA PHE A 58 -0.34 6.09 6.04
C PHE A 58 -0.09 5.98 7.55
N LYS A 59 1.16 6.21 8.01
CA LYS A 59 1.47 6.25 9.45
C LYS A 59 0.71 7.35 10.20
N LYS A 60 0.47 8.50 9.55
CA LYS A 60 -0.15 9.67 10.18
C LYS A 60 -1.68 9.65 10.12
N TYR A 61 -2.24 9.13 9.04
CA TYR A 61 -3.66 9.31 8.67
C TYR A 61 -4.39 7.99 8.37
N GLY A 62 -3.67 6.87 8.25
CA GLY A 62 -4.25 5.58 7.87
C GLY A 62 -4.53 5.43 6.36
N VAL A 63 -4.15 6.41 5.54
CA VAL A 63 -4.30 6.40 4.06
C VAL A 63 -3.07 7.01 3.39
N CYS A 64 -2.84 6.67 2.12
CA CYS A 64 -1.68 7.08 1.34
C CYS A 64 -1.67 8.58 1.02
N GLU A 65 -2.83 9.23 0.98
CA GLU A 65 -2.98 10.64 0.65
C GLU A 65 -4.03 11.30 1.54
N GLU A 66 -3.83 12.57 1.86
CA GLU A 66 -4.74 13.32 2.76
C GLU A 66 -6.16 13.44 2.20
N ARG A 67 -6.33 13.49 0.87
CA ARG A 67 -7.64 13.53 0.22
C ARG A 67 -8.50 12.28 0.49
N PHE A 68 -7.90 11.21 1.00
CA PHE A 68 -8.56 9.94 1.26
C PHE A 68 -8.88 9.70 2.75
N ILE A 69 -8.65 10.68 3.62
CA ILE A 69 -8.91 10.52 5.06
C ILE A 69 -10.37 10.09 5.29
N GLY A 70 -10.54 8.95 5.96
CA GLY A 70 -11.85 8.36 6.25
C GLY A 70 -12.44 7.44 5.16
N ALA A 71 -11.78 7.30 4.00
CA ALA A 71 -12.25 6.44 2.91
C ALA A 71 -11.65 5.02 2.92
N GLY A 72 -10.43 4.85 3.45
CA GLY A 72 -9.81 3.53 3.60
C GLY A 72 -10.48 2.66 4.67
N ARG A 73 -10.32 1.34 4.59
CA ARG A 73 -10.84 0.39 5.60
C ARG A 73 -9.76 -0.15 6.53
N ARG A 74 -10.17 -0.77 7.63
CA ARG A 74 -9.27 -1.56 8.49
C ARG A 74 -8.86 -2.87 7.79
N PRO A 75 -7.63 -3.38 8.03
CA PRO A 75 -7.23 -4.70 7.56
C PRO A 75 -8.07 -5.79 8.22
N TYR A 76 -8.31 -6.87 7.48
CA TYR A 76 -8.81 -8.13 8.05
C TYR A 76 -7.67 -8.93 8.68
N GLN A 77 -8.02 -9.90 9.53
CA GLN A 77 -7.04 -10.72 10.25
C GLN A 77 -6.07 -11.45 9.30
N ASN A 78 -6.55 -11.88 8.13
CA ASN A 78 -5.76 -12.59 7.12
C ASN A 78 -4.93 -11.66 6.22
N GLU A 79 -5.06 -10.34 6.36
CA GLU A 79 -4.28 -9.33 5.63
C GLU A 79 -3.16 -8.73 6.49
N LEU A 80 -3.16 -9.06 7.79
CA LEU A 80 -2.06 -8.71 8.68
C LEU A 80 -0.78 -9.38 8.15
N PRO A 81 0.36 -8.67 8.12
CA PRO A 81 1.63 -9.29 7.81
C PRO A 81 1.83 -10.41 8.83
N THR A 82 2.11 -11.63 8.36
CA THR A 82 2.57 -12.68 9.28
C THR A 82 3.83 -12.14 9.94
N SER A 83 3.85 -12.08 11.27
CA SER A 83 5.05 -11.76 12.01
C SER A 83 6.14 -12.70 11.52
N ASN A 84 7.07 -12.21 10.71
CA ASN A 84 8.38 -12.82 10.64
C ASN A 84 9.01 -12.49 11.99
N GLN A 85 8.66 -13.27 13.02
CA GLN A 85 9.70 -13.68 13.95
C GLN A 85 10.64 -14.50 13.09
N ASN A 86 11.80 -13.92 12.76
CA ASN A 86 13.04 -14.61 12.48
C ASN A 86 14.12 -13.53 12.32
N GLU A 87 14.95 -13.44 13.37
CA GLU A 87 16.40 -13.21 13.40
C GLU A 87 16.98 -11.91 12.83
#